data_AF-A0A0P4V2B9-F1
#
_entry.id   AF-A0A0P4V2B9-F1
#
_cell.length_a   1.000
_cell.length_b   1.000
_cell.length_c   1.000
_cell.angle_alpha   90.00
_cell.angle_beta   90.00
_cell.angle_gamma   90.00
#
_symmetry.space_group_name_H-M   'P 1'
#
loop_
_entity.id
_entity.type
_entity.pdbx_description
1 polymer ?
#
loop_
_entity_poly.entity_id
_entity_poly.type
_entity_poly.pdbx_seq_one_letter_code
_entity_poly.pdbx_strand_id
1 'polypeptide(L)'
;MDASEHSISKDQNSHHNDDSGAAINLTTQSNHTTSGSQGTSIESDRIEASLNQAVSTNDSSSHSTSSSHSSDSETFNHISPDQLKDTKTVNSSGTETAKSLSERLGRNGDFLDPGGGTNTVIASQGNDIILGNGGGFNTITTGNGQDLIVLGRETTNRVFDFNPDRDQFGVADALRQDLLIGQGQNPTKGGIDQPLDSENNAVIVDRSTEHILASLTFTDAGDISDRNFVRVEDEVLQTFQNNSTSSSKTA
;
A
#
# COMPACT_ATOMS: atom_id res chain seq x y z
N MET A 1 -22.19 -50.06 -47.65
CA MET A 1 -22.74 -51.01 -46.68
C MET A 1 -22.73 -50.28 -45.36
N ASP A 2 -23.59 -49.29 -45.18
CA ASP A 2 -25.06 -49.30 -45.14
C ASP A 2 -25.59 -49.67 -43.74
N ALA A 3 -26.65 -48.94 -43.43
CA ALA A 3 -27.31 -48.54 -42.20
C ALA A 3 -27.55 -49.59 -41.11
N SER A 4 -27.83 -49.07 -39.90
CA SER A 4 -29.11 -49.33 -39.22
C SER A 4 -29.36 -48.29 -38.13
N GLU A 5 -30.05 -47.22 -38.51
CA GLU A 5 -30.91 -46.45 -37.60
C GLU A 5 -32.13 -47.32 -37.23
N HIS A 6 -32.65 -47.18 -36.01
CA HIS A 6 -34.09 -47.36 -35.82
C HIS A 6 -34.64 -46.41 -34.76
N SER A 7 -35.81 -45.88 -35.11
CA SER A 7 -36.45 -44.66 -34.59
C SER A 7 -37.74 -45.03 -33.82
N ILE A 8 -38.51 -43.99 -33.43
CA ILE A 8 -39.96 -43.98 -33.05
C ILE A 8 -40.20 -44.07 -31.51
N SER A 9 -41.06 -43.30 -30.84
CA SER A 9 -41.94 -42.15 -31.13
C SER A 9 -42.16 -41.29 -29.86
N LYS A 10 -42.72 -40.08 -30.07
CA LYS A 10 -43.43 -39.26 -29.07
C LYS A 10 -44.73 -39.94 -28.62
N ASP A 11 -45.13 -39.69 -27.36
CA ASP A 11 -46.51 -39.43 -26.89
C ASP A 11 -46.44 -38.97 -25.41
N GLN A 12 -46.81 -37.72 -25.12
CA GLN A 12 -48.10 -37.25 -24.58
C GLN A 12 -48.33 -37.48 -23.06
N ASN A 13 -48.23 -36.34 -22.36
CA ASN A 13 -48.93 -35.87 -21.16
C ASN A 13 -50.01 -36.79 -20.51
N SER A 14 -49.86 -37.10 -19.21
CA SER A 14 -50.99 -37.35 -18.30
C SER A 14 -50.58 -37.23 -16.83
N HIS A 15 -51.31 -36.41 -16.09
CA HIS A 15 -51.28 -36.28 -14.63
C HIS A 15 -51.71 -37.56 -13.90
N HIS A 16 -51.04 -37.93 -12.80
CA HIS A 16 -51.71 -38.10 -11.50
C HIS A 16 -50.70 -38.20 -10.35
N ASN A 17 -51.11 -37.60 -9.23
CA ASN A 17 -50.38 -37.38 -7.99
C ASN A 17 -50.18 -38.67 -7.19
N ASP A 18 -49.09 -38.75 -6.43
CA ASP A 18 -49.20 -38.99 -4.99
C ASP A 18 -48.06 -38.28 -4.23
N ASP A 19 -48.52 -37.61 -3.19
CA ASP A 19 -47.87 -36.66 -2.30
C ASP A 19 -47.13 -37.37 -1.16
N SER A 20 -45.96 -36.85 -0.77
CA SER A 20 -45.50 -36.73 0.63
C SER A 20 -44.09 -36.15 0.67
N GLY A 21 -43.95 -34.83 0.84
CA GLY A 21 -42.65 -34.26 1.23
C GLY A 21 -42.39 -32.75 1.07
N ALA A 22 -43.24 -31.90 1.64
CA ALA A 22 -43.01 -30.49 2.01
C ALA A 22 -42.76 -29.44 0.89
N ALA A 23 -43.81 -28.66 0.65
CA ALA A 23 -43.91 -27.55 -0.29
C ALA A 23 -43.11 -26.29 0.12
N ILE A 24 -42.45 -25.67 -0.85
CA ILE A 24 -41.99 -24.28 -0.80
C ILE A 24 -43.12 -23.43 -1.38
N ASN A 25 -43.84 -22.71 -0.51
CA ASN A 25 -44.98 -21.90 -0.90
C ASN A 25 -44.51 -20.60 -1.57
N LEU A 26 -44.46 -20.57 -2.90
CA LEU A 26 -44.16 -19.38 -3.69
C LEU A 26 -45.47 -18.62 -3.99
N THR A 27 -45.88 -17.77 -3.06
CA THR A 27 -46.82 -16.68 -3.36
C THR A 27 -46.49 -15.49 -2.48
N THR A 28 -45.83 -14.48 -3.05
CA THR A 28 -45.95 -13.12 -2.50
C THR A 28 -45.93 -12.13 -3.64
N GLN A 29 -47.04 -11.41 -3.73
CA GLN A 29 -47.29 -10.29 -4.61
C GLN A 29 -46.19 -9.23 -4.50
N SER A 30 -45.85 -8.65 -5.64
CA SER A 30 -45.00 -7.48 -5.77
C SER A 30 -45.66 -6.27 -5.11
N ASN A 31 -45.37 -6.03 -3.82
CA ASN A 31 -45.65 -4.76 -3.17
C ASN A 31 -44.37 -3.92 -3.17
N HIS A 32 -44.30 -2.97 -4.10
CA HIS A 32 -43.31 -1.90 -4.11
C HIS A 32 -43.63 -0.93 -2.96
N THR A 33 -43.08 -1.19 -1.78
CA THR A 33 -43.04 -0.23 -0.67
C THR A 33 -41.75 0.57 -0.75
N THR A 34 -41.86 1.85 -1.08
CA THR A 34 -40.80 2.85 -0.91
C THR A 34 -40.44 2.95 0.58
N SER A 35 -39.41 2.23 1.02
CA SER A 35 -38.79 2.48 2.32
C SER A 35 -37.88 3.69 2.17
N GLY A 36 -38.47 4.87 2.38
CA GLY A 36 -37.70 6.09 2.62
C GLY A 36 -36.84 5.89 3.86
N SER A 37 -35.54 6.11 3.72
CA SER A 37 -34.60 6.20 4.82
C SER A 37 -35.09 7.26 5.81
N GLN A 38 -35.49 6.82 7.01
CA GLN A 38 -35.71 7.71 8.15
C GLN A 38 -34.34 8.06 8.71
N GLY A 39 -33.61 8.91 7.98
CA GLY A 39 -32.45 9.63 8.52
C GLY A 39 -32.92 10.38 9.75
N THR A 40 -32.41 9.98 10.90
CA THR A 40 -32.94 10.41 12.18
C THR A 40 -32.69 11.90 12.35
N SER A 41 -33.74 12.68 12.58
CA SER A 41 -33.69 14.11 12.86
C SER A 41 -33.01 14.46 14.20
N ILE A 42 -32.38 13.47 14.85
CA ILE A 42 -31.64 13.60 16.10
C ILE A 42 -30.14 13.85 15.83
N GLU A 43 -29.64 13.45 14.65
CA GLU A 43 -28.24 13.67 14.26
C GLU A 43 -28.01 15.08 13.72
N SER A 44 -28.98 15.68 13.01
CA SER A 44 -28.88 17.05 12.51
C SER A 44 -28.80 18.08 13.64
N ASP A 45 -29.63 17.94 14.67
CA ASP A 45 -29.63 18.85 15.83
C ASP A 45 -28.33 18.75 16.65
N ARG A 46 -27.71 17.56 16.70
CA ARG A 46 -26.42 17.34 17.37
C ARG A 46 -25.25 17.91 16.56
N ILE A 47 -25.30 17.81 15.25
CA ILE A 47 -24.29 18.38 14.35
C ILE A 47 -24.38 19.91 14.35
N GLU A 48 -25.57 20.49 14.29
CA GLU A 48 -25.76 21.95 14.38
C GLU A 48 -25.37 22.52 15.75
N ALA A 49 -25.69 21.82 16.85
CA ALA A 49 -25.22 22.21 18.17
C ALA A 49 -23.69 22.17 18.29
N SER A 50 -23.05 21.16 17.71
CA SER A 50 -21.59 21.01 17.72
C SER A 50 -20.90 22.06 16.84
N LEU A 51 -21.49 22.41 15.68
CA LEU A 51 -20.96 23.48 14.82
C LEU A 51 -21.13 24.87 15.45
N ASN A 52 -22.28 25.16 16.06
CA ASN A 52 -22.50 26.43 16.74
C ASN A 52 -21.58 26.60 17.97
N GLN A 53 -21.23 25.50 18.63
CA GLN A 53 -20.27 25.50 19.73
C GLN A 53 -18.84 25.76 19.25
N ALA A 54 -18.45 25.23 18.08
CA ALA A 54 -17.14 25.49 17.47
C ALA A 54 -17.00 26.91 16.90
N VAL A 55 -18.09 27.51 16.39
CA VAL A 55 -18.09 28.89 15.86
C VAL A 55 -18.11 29.94 16.97
N SER A 56 -18.74 29.64 18.11
CA SER A 56 -18.83 30.59 19.24
C SER A 56 -17.56 30.68 20.10
N THR A 57 -16.61 29.73 19.96
CA THR A 57 -15.34 29.73 20.71
C THR A 57 -14.24 30.60 20.11
N ASN A 58 -14.49 31.27 18.97
CA ASN A 58 -13.47 32.06 18.27
C ASN A 58 -13.41 33.54 18.65
N ASP A 59 -14.24 34.01 19.60
CA ASP A 59 -14.08 35.34 20.17
C ASP A 59 -13.93 35.25 21.68
N SER A 60 -12.78 35.72 22.17
CA SER A 60 -12.34 35.86 23.57
C SER A 60 -11.81 34.61 24.29
N SER A 61 -10.52 34.32 24.13
CA SER A 61 -9.56 34.36 25.26
C SER A 61 -8.15 33.95 24.83
N SER A 62 -7.21 34.84 25.03
CA SER A 62 -5.78 34.58 24.98
C SER A 62 -5.39 33.61 26.10
N HIS A 63 -5.23 32.33 25.76
CA HIS A 63 -4.43 31.39 26.55
C HIS A 63 -3.62 30.52 25.59
N SER A 64 -2.31 30.69 25.67
CA SER A 64 -1.32 29.87 24.98
C SER A 64 -1.36 28.44 25.54
N THR A 65 -2.24 27.62 25.02
CA THR A 65 -2.10 26.17 25.06
C THR A 65 -1.83 25.73 23.64
N SER A 66 -0.57 25.36 23.38
CA SER A 66 -0.17 24.68 22.16
C SER A 66 -1.02 23.43 22.00
N SER A 67 -2.07 23.51 21.19
CA SER A 67 -2.74 22.34 20.67
C SER A 67 -1.75 21.68 19.72
N SER A 68 -0.98 20.73 20.26
CA SER A 68 -0.32 19.73 19.44
C SER A 68 -1.41 19.00 18.66
N HIS A 69 -1.62 19.41 17.41
CA HIS A 69 -2.06 18.48 16.39
C HIS A 69 -0.91 17.48 16.22
N SER A 70 -0.79 16.54 17.15
CA SER A 70 0.06 15.38 16.95
C SER A 70 -0.63 14.56 15.88
N SER A 71 -0.02 14.58 14.73
CA SER A 71 -0.15 13.60 13.66
C SER A 71 -0.16 12.19 14.26
N ASP A 72 -1.32 11.59 14.48
CA ASP A 72 -1.40 10.19 14.91
C ASP A 72 -0.67 9.27 13.92
N SER A 73 -0.53 9.69 12.66
CA SER A 73 0.25 8.99 11.62
C SER A 73 1.77 9.02 11.84
N GLU A 74 2.35 10.05 12.46
CA GLU A 74 3.81 10.17 12.60
C GLU A 74 4.34 9.26 13.70
N THR A 75 3.52 8.96 14.72
CA THR A 75 3.93 8.13 15.86
C THR A 75 4.17 6.67 15.45
N PHE A 76 3.53 6.17 14.39
CA PHE A 76 3.70 4.80 13.91
C PHE A 76 4.84 4.61 12.90
N ASN A 77 5.42 5.73 12.43
CA ASN A 77 6.49 5.70 11.43
C ASN A 77 7.88 5.67 12.06
N HIS A 78 7.98 5.71 13.39
CA HIS A 78 9.26 5.58 14.10
C HIS A 78 9.29 4.31 14.93
N ILE A 79 10.46 3.67 14.97
CA ILE A 79 10.73 2.52 15.83
C ILE A 79 12.17 2.56 16.32
N SER A 80 12.33 2.42 17.64
CA SER A 80 13.67 2.32 18.21
C SER A 80 14.30 0.99 17.81
N PRO A 81 15.57 0.97 17.36
CA PRO A 81 16.28 -0.25 16.95
C PRO A 81 16.22 -1.42 17.94
N ASP A 82 16.16 -1.13 19.24
CA ASP A 82 16.09 -2.15 20.31
C ASP A 82 14.75 -2.90 20.34
N GLN A 83 13.73 -2.37 19.66
CA GLN A 83 12.42 -3.01 19.49
C GLN A 83 12.36 -3.94 18.28
N LEU A 84 13.46 -4.06 17.52
CA LEU A 84 13.57 -4.95 16.36
C LEU A 84 14.37 -6.21 16.70
N LYS A 85 13.99 -7.33 16.08
CA LYS A 85 14.68 -8.62 16.19
C LYS A 85 15.57 -8.83 14.96
N ASP A 86 16.60 -9.67 15.09
CA ASP A 86 17.49 -10.07 13.99
C ASP A 86 18.05 -8.86 13.19
N THR A 87 18.44 -7.82 13.93
CA THR A 87 18.88 -6.56 13.34
C THR A 87 20.24 -6.66 12.66
N LYS A 88 20.39 -5.96 11.54
CA LYS A 88 21.64 -5.82 10.81
C LYS A 88 21.77 -4.46 10.16
N THR A 89 22.99 -3.94 10.14
CA THR A 89 23.30 -2.69 9.43
C THR A 89 23.54 -2.98 7.95
N VAL A 90 23.03 -2.12 7.08
CA VAL A 90 23.33 -2.17 5.64
C VAL A 90 24.71 -1.58 5.41
N ASN A 91 25.58 -2.30 4.71
CA ASN A 91 26.87 -1.75 4.32
C ASN A 91 26.75 -0.92 3.05
N SER A 92 26.31 0.33 3.22
CA SER A 92 26.14 1.31 2.15
C SER A 92 27.40 1.62 1.34
N SER A 93 28.59 1.34 1.89
CA SER A 93 29.88 1.55 1.21
C SER A 93 30.22 0.43 0.22
N GLY A 94 29.64 -0.76 0.39
CA GLY A 94 29.78 -1.91 -0.52
C GLY A 94 28.67 -1.98 -1.57
N THR A 95 27.67 -1.10 -1.49
CA THR A 95 26.52 -1.07 -2.39
C THR A 95 26.91 -0.50 -3.75
N GLU A 96 26.47 -1.14 -4.83
CA GLU A 96 26.74 -0.64 -6.19
C GLU A 96 26.06 0.71 -6.44
N THR A 97 26.73 1.61 -7.16
CA THR A 97 26.11 2.86 -7.63
C THR A 97 25.32 2.61 -8.90
N ALA A 98 24.04 2.99 -8.90
CA ALA A 98 23.21 3.04 -10.09
C ALA A 98 23.78 4.07 -11.06
N LYS A 99 24.31 3.61 -12.19
CA LYS A 99 24.88 4.48 -13.24
C LYS A 99 23.81 5.20 -14.04
N SER A 100 22.67 4.53 -14.26
CA SER A 100 21.55 5.03 -15.04
C SER A 100 20.26 4.40 -14.57
N LEU A 101 19.26 5.21 -14.24
CA LEU A 101 17.91 4.73 -13.95
C LEU A 101 17.19 4.29 -15.23
N SER A 102 17.44 4.94 -16.36
CA SER A 102 16.86 4.54 -17.65
C SER A 102 17.25 3.13 -18.09
N GLU A 103 18.44 2.66 -17.72
CA GLU A 103 18.89 1.28 -18.03
C GLU A 103 18.22 0.23 -17.16
N ARG A 104 17.76 0.63 -15.97
CA ARG A 104 17.06 -0.25 -15.03
C ARG A 104 15.57 -0.34 -15.35
N LEU A 105 15.02 0.74 -15.91
CA LEU A 105 13.67 0.73 -16.46
C LEU A 105 13.58 -0.32 -17.57
N GLY A 106 12.71 -1.30 -17.37
CA GLY A 106 12.50 -2.37 -18.35
C GLY A 106 11.87 -1.81 -19.62
N ARG A 107 11.90 -2.57 -20.72
CA ARG A 107 11.20 -2.19 -21.97
C ARG A 107 9.72 -1.89 -21.76
N ASN A 108 9.11 -2.56 -20.78
CA ASN A 108 7.72 -2.37 -20.36
C ASN A 108 7.65 -1.85 -18.91
N GLY A 109 8.73 -1.25 -18.41
CA GLY A 109 8.80 -0.73 -17.06
C GLY A 109 8.22 0.68 -16.97
N ASP A 110 7.59 0.96 -15.84
CA ASP A 110 6.96 2.23 -15.52
C ASP A 110 7.81 3.03 -14.54
N PHE A 111 7.78 4.35 -14.72
CA PHE A 111 8.29 5.30 -13.74
C PHE A 111 7.13 5.92 -12.99
N LEU A 112 7.09 5.69 -11.69
CA LEU A 112 6.00 6.10 -10.81
C LEU A 112 6.51 7.09 -9.77
N ASP A 113 6.06 8.34 -9.88
CA ASP A 113 6.29 9.39 -8.90
C ASP A 113 4.97 9.75 -8.21
N PRO A 114 4.69 9.19 -7.02
CA PRO A 114 3.48 9.50 -6.27
C PRO A 114 3.53 10.89 -5.61
N GLY A 115 4.69 11.56 -5.57
CA GLY A 115 4.88 12.78 -4.80
C GLY A 115 4.73 12.56 -3.30
N GLY A 116 4.40 13.63 -2.57
CA GLY A 116 4.18 13.59 -1.13
C GLY A 116 2.75 13.20 -0.73
N GLY A 117 2.55 12.86 0.54
CA GLY A 117 1.22 12.58 1.12
C GLY A 117 0.97 11.10 1.37
N THR A 118 -0.30 10.67 1.36
CA THR A 118 -0.67 9.26 1.53
C THR A 118 -1.10 8.65 0.20
N ASN A 119 -0.29 7.76 -0.36
CA ASN A 119 -0.49 7.23 -1.70
C ASN A 119 -0.65 5.71 -1.74
N THR A 120 -1.32 5.23 -2.78
CA THR A 120 -1.32 3.81 -3.19
C THR A 120 -0.69 3.72 -4.56
N VAL A 121 0.36 2.89 -4.69
CA VAL A 121 1.16 2.72 -5.90
C VAL A 121 1.11 1.25 -6.32
N ILE A 122 0.82 1.01 -7.60
CA ILE A 122 0.74 -0.34 -8.17
C ILE A 122 1.48 -0.31 -9.51
N ALA A 123 2.61 -1.00 -9.61
CA ALA A 123 3.46 -0.99 -10.82
C ALA A 123 3.19 -2.18 -11.77
N SER A 124 2.72 -3.31 -11.22
CA SER A 124 2.17 -4.46 -11.95
C SER A 124 3.19 -5.37 -12.67
N GLN A 125 3.67 -5.00 -13.86
CA GLN A 125 4.56 -5.84 -14.67
C GLN A 125 5.59 -4.96 -15.36
N GLY A 126 6.86 -5.27 -15.21
CA GLY A 126 7.91 -4.44 -15.80
C GLY A 126 9.20 -4.60 -15.02
N ASN A 127 10.18 -3.75 -15.28
CA ASN A 127 11.15 -3.43 -14.23
C ASN A 127 10.88 -1.97 -13.94
N ASP A 128 10.26 -1.71 -12.79
CA ASP A 128 9.64 -0.44 -12.49
C ASP A 128 10.54 0.38 -11.57
N ILE A 129 10.39 1.71 -11.63
CA ILE A 129 11.08 2.64 -10.75
C ILE A 129 10.03 3.47 -10.02
N ILE A 130 10.00 3.31 -8.70
CA ILE A 130 9.03 3.94 -7.82
C ILE A 130 9.74 4.95 -6.93
N LEU A 131 9.35 6.22 -7.00
CA LEU A 131 9.86 7.29 -6.14
C LEU A 131 9.13 7.33 -4.80
N GLY A 132 9.51 6.43 -3.91
CA GLY A 132 9.07 6.40 -2.52
C GLY A 132 9.72 7.47 -1.63
N ASN A 133 10.13 8.61 -2.18
CA ASN A 133 10.95 9.62 -1.49
C ASN A 133 10.29 11.02 -1.40
N GLY A 134 9.02 11.16 -1.78
CA GLY A 134 8.30 12.44 -1.79
C GLY A 134 7.78 12.97 -0.43
N GLY A 135 7.96 12.22 0.66
CA GLY A 135 7.44 12.51 1.99
C GLY A 135 6.06 11.89 2.25
N GLY A 136 5.77 11.52 3.50
CA GLY A 136 4.49 10.94 3.91
C GLY A 136 4.48 9.41 3.90
N PHE A 137 3.37 8.80 3.47
CA PHE A 137 3.14 7.36 3.59
C PHE A 137 2.68 6.74 2.27
N ASN A 138 3.40 5.73 1.78
CA ASN A 138 3.02 5.01 0.57
C ASN A 138 2.65 3.56 0.88
N THR A 139 1.58 3.08 0.26
CA THR A 139 1.28 1.66 0.11
C THR A 139 1.66 1.22 -1.29
N ILE A 140 2.54 0.23 -1.41
CA ILE A 140 3.20 -0.12 -2.68
C ILE A 140 3.01 -1.61 -2.97
N THR A 141 2.68 -1.90 -4.22
CA THR A 141 2.78 -3.21 -4.85
C THR A 141 3.67 -3.07 -6.09
N THR A 142 4.81 -3.76 -6.11
CA THR A 142 5.78 -3.70 -7.22
C THR A 142 5.33 -4.59 -8.37
N GLY A 143 4.76 -5.75 -8.06
CA GLY A 143 4.32 -6.72 -9.06
C GLY A 143 5.47 -7.61 -9.53
N ASN A 144 5.46 -7.97 -10.82
CA ASN A 144 6.51 -8.81 -11.39
C ASN A 144 7.60 -7.94 -12.01
N GLY A 145 8.85 -8.15 -11.61
CA GLY A 145 9.94 -7.38 -12.18
C GLY A 145 11.25 -7.55 -11.45
N GLN A 146 12.22 -6.72 -11.85
CA GLN A 146 13.32 -6.29 -10.99
C GLN A 146 13.08 -4.83 -10.67
N ASP A 147 12.36 -4.57 -9.58
CA ASP A 147 11.82 -3.25 -9.30
C ASP A 147 12.77 -2.45 -8.39
N LEU A 148 12.74 -1.13 -8.55
CA LEU A 148 13.46 -0.19 -7.72
C LEU A 148 12.50 0.69 -6.93
N ILE A 149 12.60 0.67 -5.61
CA ILE A 149 11.92 1.63 -4.74
C ILE A 149 12.95 2.61 -4.18
N VAL A 150 12.89 3.87 -4.59
CA VAL A 150 13.80 4.92 -4.08
C VAL A 150 13.28 5.43 -2.73
N LEU A 151 14.09 5.29 -1.68
CA LEU A 151 13.75 5.67 -0.32
C LEU A 151 14.03 7.16 -0.05
N GLY A 152 13.24 7.77 0.84
CA GLY A 152 13.43 9.15 1.30
C GLY A 152 13.33 9.26 2.82
N ARG A 153 14.03 10.23 3.40
CA ARG A 153 14.16 10.42 4.85
C ARG A 153 12.85 10.66 5.60
N GLU A 154 11.86 11.20 4.91
CA GLU A 154 10.58 11.63 5.48
C GLU A 154 9.41 10.79 4.93
N THR A 155 9.72 9.68 4.24
CA THR A 155 8.71 8.80 3.66
C THR A 155 8.76 7.44 4.31
N THR A 156 7.59 6.89 4.56
CA THR A 156 7.43 5.49 4.96
C THR A 156 6.74 4.72 3.84
N ASN A 157 7.42 3.69 3.34
CA ASN A 157 6.93 2.86 2.24
C ASN A 157 6.51 1.49 2.75
N ARG A 158 5.21 1.22 2.84
CA ARG A 158 4.69 -0.13 3.09
C ARG A 158 4.61 -0.90 1.80
N VAL A 159 5.43 -1.92 1.64
CA VAL A 159 5.53 -2.74 0.42
C VAL A 159 4.91 -4.11 0.70
N PHE A 160 4.01 -4.56 -0.17
CA PHE A 160 3.23 -5.79 0.06
C PHE A 160 3.80 -7.06 -0.58
N ASP A 161 4.60 -6.92 -1.62
CA ASP A 161 5.05 -8.02 -2.47
C ASP A 161 6.53 -7.93 -2.85
N PHE A 162 7.33 -7.25 -2.03
CA PHE A 162 8.76 -7.10 -2.26
C PHE A 162 9.42 -8.47 -2.43
N ASN A 163 10.11 -8.67 -3.55
CA ASN A 163 10.84 -9.89 -3.84
C ASN A 163 12.33 -9.73 -3.50
N PRO A 164 12.84 -10.31 -2.40
CA PRO A 164 14.24 -10.15 -1.99
C PRO A 164 15.24 -10.74 -3.00
N ASP A 165 14.80 -11.57 -3.95
CA ASP A 165 15.67 -12.09 -4.98
C ASP A 165 15.82 -11.17 -6.20
N ARG A 166 14.94 -10.18 -6.38
CA ARG A 166 14.85 -9.38 -7.61
C ARG A 166 14.83 -7.89 -7.36
N ASP A 167 14.11 -7.46 -6.33
CA ASP A 167 13.83 -6.06 -6.08
C ASP A 167 14.92 -5.41 -5.24
N GLN A 168 15.03 -4.09 -5.39
CA GLN A 168 16.05 -3.29 -4.75
C GLN A 168 15.47 -1.97 -4.21
N PHE A 169 16.12 -1.46 -3.17
CA PHE A 169 15.94 -0.15 -2.61
C PHE A 169 17.02 0.80 -3.12
N GLY A 170 16.58 1.94 -3.66
CA GLY A 170 17.44 3.04 -4.02
C GLY A 170 17.71 3.88 -2.78
N VAL A 171 18.96 3.94 -2.35
CA VAL A 171 19.40 4.78 -1.22
C VAL A 171 20.00 6.06 -1.77
N ALA A 172 19.26 7.17 -1.63
CA ALA A 172 19.75 8.50 -1.96
C ALA A 172 20.94 8.90 -1.07
N ASP A 173 21.77 9.83 -1.52
CA ASP A 173 22.98 10.30 -0.81
C ASP A 173 22.72 10.65 0.65
N ALA A 174 21.58 11.28 0.94
CA ALA A 174 21.18 11.72 2.26
C ALA A 174 20.91 10.59 3.27
N LEU A 175 20.65 9.36 2.80
CA LEU A 175 20.29 8.20 3.64
C LEU A 175 21.45 7.25 3.94
N ARG A 176 22.63 7.49 3.37
CA ARG A 176 23.66 6.46 3.24
C ARG A 176 24.25 5.92 4.54
N GLN A 177 24.25 6.65 5.64
CA GLN A 177 25.24 6.37 6.70
C GLN A 177 24.73 5.51 7.85
N ASP A 178 23.43 5.22 7.94
CA ASP A 178 22.91 4.57 9.14
C ASP A 178 21.62 3.77 8.89
N LEU A 179 21.60 2.97 7.83
CA LEU A 179 20.46 2.09 7.56
C LEU A 179 20.53 0.80 8.38
N LEU A 180 19.42 0.50 9.05
CA LEU A 180 19.22 -0.72 9.81
C LEU A 180 18.08 -1.52 9.18
N ILE A 181 18.29 -2.83 9.03
CA ILE A 181 17.23 -3.79 8.75
C ILE A 181 16.93 -4.52 10.04
N GLY A 182 15.67 -4.80 10.33
CA GLY A 182 15.28 -5.68 11.42
C GLY A 182 13.91 -6.30 11.19
N GLN A 183 13.63 -7.38 11.90
CA GLN A 183 12.30 -7.96 11.97
C GLN A 183 11.49 -7.19 13.01
N GLY A 184 10.24 -6.87 12.69
CA GLY A 184 9.30 -6.42 13.70
C GLY A 184 9.09 -7.46 14.81
N GLN A 185 8.55 -7.03 15.94
CA GLN A 185 8.33 -7.90 17.10
C GLN A 185 6.87 -7.94 17.55
N ASN A 186 5.99 -7.17 16.93
CA ASN A 186 4.62 -7.01 17.41
C ASN A 186 3.72 -8.15 16.88
N PRO A 187 3.37 -9.15 17.72
CA PRO A 187 2.48 -10.22 17.30
C PRO A 187 1.07 -9.65 17.13
N THR A 188 0.27 -10.20 16.23
CA THR A 188 -1.13 -9.77 15.93
C THR A 188 -1.30 -8.45 15.18
N LYS A 189 -0.20 -7.76 14.90
CA LYS A 189 -0.21 -6.47 14.23
C LYS A 189 0.32 -6.57 12.81
N GLY A 190 -0.22 -7.48 11.99
CA GLY A 190 0.02 -7.65 10.53
C GLY A 190 -1.12 -7.32 9.50
N GLY A 191 -2.33 -6.90 9.93
CA GLY A 191 -3.50 -6.51 9.10
C GLY A 191 -3.70 -5.02 8.70
N ILE A 192 -4.89 -4.44 8.96
CA ILE A 192 -5.30 -3.07 8.55
C ILE A 192 -5.02 -2.01 9.64
N ASP A 193 -5.03 -2.43 10.93
CA ASP A 193 -4.85 -1.57 12.11
C ASP A 193 -3.38 -1.46 12.59
N GLN A 194 -2.44 -1.34 11.65
CA GLN A 194 -1.02 -1.72 11.82
C GLN A 194 -0.10 -0.65 12.41
N PRO A 195 0.63 -0.97 13.49
CA PRO A 195 2.02 -0.54 13.60
C PRO A 195 2.88 -1.31 12.59
N LEU A 196 3.83 -0.63 11.97
CA LEU A 196 4.61 -1.12 10.83
C LEU A 196 5.63 -2.22 11.18
N ASP A 197 5.73 -2.54 12.46
CA ASP A 197 6.68 -3.41 13.12
C ASP A 197 6.08 -4.79 13.48
N SER A 198 5.12 -5.26 12.68
CA SER A 198 4.62 -6.64 12.81
C SER A 198 5.75 -7.65 12.82
N GLU A 199 5.60 -8.73 13.58
CA GLU A 199 6.51 -9.88 13.50
C GLU A 199 6.64 -10.50 12.10
N ASN A 200 5.69 -10.24 11.18
CA ASN A 200 5.73 -10.70 9.80
C ASN A 200 6.38 -9.70 8.83
N ASN A 201 6.84 -8.56 9.33
CA ASN A 201 7.41 -7.50 8.51
C ASN A 201 8.90 -7.34 8.79
N ALA A 202 9.69 -7.36 7.72
CA ALA A 202 11.00 -6.74 7.75
C ALA A 202 10.84 -5.22 7.69
N VAL A 203 11.65 -4.49 8.44
CA VAL A 203 11.62 -3.04 8.53
C VAL A 203 12.99 -2.50 8.17
N ILE A 204 13.02 -1.46 7.33
CA ILE A 204 14.21 -0.68 6.98
C ILE A 204 14.08 0.67 7.66
N VAL A 205 15.05 0.99 8.50
CA VAL A 205 15.03 2.16 9.39
C VAL A 205 16.25 3.03 9.12
N ASP A 206 16.05 4.34 9.06
CA ASP A 206 17.14 5.30 9.26
C ASP A 206 17.42 5.36 10.76
N ARG A 207 18.48 4.69 11.20
CA ARG A 207 18.83 4.55 12.62
C ARG A 207 19.12 5.91 13.28
N SER A 208 19.53 6.92 12.52
CA SER A 208 19.82 8.24 13.08
C SER A 208 18.55 9.00 13.50
N THR A 209 17.43 8.73 12.83
CA THR A 209 16.13 9.37 13.06
C THR A 209 15.09 8.40 13.63
N GLU A 210 15.43 7.12 13.73
CA GLU A 210 14.53 6.01 14.05
C GLU A 210 13.33 5.89 13.10
N HIS A 211 13.37 6.58 11.95
CA HIS A 211 12.29 6.62 10.98
C HIS A 211 12.27 5.37 10.12
N ILE A 212 11.08 4.78 9.96
CA ILE A 212 10.81 3.63 9.11
C ILE A 212 10.73 4.10 7.67
N LEU A 213 11.77 3.81 6.89
CA LEU A 213 11.83 4.12 5.46
C LEU A 213 10.99 3.14 4.64
N ALA A 214 11.00 1.87 5.04
CA ALA A 214 10.17 0.84 4.45
C ALA A 214 9.75 -0.24 5.45
N SER A 215 8.54 -0.75 5.28
CA SER A 215 8.02 -1.93 5.97
C SER A 215 7.58 -2.95 4.91
N LEU A 216 8.19 -4.13 4.92
CA LEU A 216 8.05 -5.16 3.91
C LEU A 216 7.12 -6.24 4.44
N THR A 217 5.89 -6.21 3.99
CA THR A 217 4.87 -7.16 4.43
C THR A 217 5.23 -8.55 3.90
N PHE A 218 5.17 -9.57 4.77
CA PHE A 218 5.44 -10.98 4.43
C PHE A 218 6.87 -11.25 3.95
N THR A 219 7.82 -10.36 4.25
CA THR A 219 9.24 -10.56 3.95
C THR A 219 10.01 -10.71 5.26
N ASP A 220 10.87 -11.71 5.33
CA ASP A 220 11.74 -11.90 6.48
C ASP A 220 12.99 -11.03 6.37
N ALA A 221 13.37 -10.41 7.49
CA ALA A 221 14.58 -9.58 7.57
C ALA A 221 15.84 -10.37 7.23
N GLY A 222 15.83 -11.70 7.43
CA GLY A 222 16.91 -12.60 7.06
C GLY A 222 17.21 -12.63 5.55
N ASP A 223 16.19 -12.45 4.71
CA ASP A 223 16.29 -12.57 3.25
C ASP A 223 16.79 -11.28 2.59
N ILE A 224 16.66 -10.14 3.26
CA ILE A 224 17.20 -8.86 2.79
C ILE A 224 18.71 -8.85 2.98
N SER A 225 19.50 -8.34 2.05
CA SER A 225 20.93 -8.12 2.27
C SER A 225 21.43 -6.92 1.49
N ASP A 226 22.73 -6.62 1.55
CA ASP A 226 23.32 -5.50 0.83
C ASP A 226 23.04 -5.54 -0.69
N ARG A 227 22.75 -6.72 -1.27
CA ARG A 227 22.34 -6.88 -2.69
C ARG A 227 21.02 -6.16 -3.02
N ASN A 228 20.15 -6.00 -2.02
CA ASN A 228 18.85 -5.36 -2.16
C ASN A 228 18.94 -3.85 -2.06
N PHE A 229 20.14 -3.30 -1.94
CA PHE A 229 20.34 -1.87 -1.93
C PHE A 229 21.14 -1.49 -3.16
N VAL A 230 20.86 -0.31 -3.68
CA VAL A 230 21.64 0.34 -4.72
C VAL A 230 21.75 1.81 -4.37
N ARG A 231 22.94 2.35 -4.55
CA ARG A 231 23.21 3.76 -4.34
C ARG A 231 22.62 4.54 -5.53
N VAL A 232 21.68 5.45 -5.27
CA VAL A 232 21.13 6.35 -6.30
C VAL A 232 21.65 7.75 -6.02
N GLU A 233 22.38 8.31 -6.97
CA GLU A 233 22.91 9.68 -6.82
C GLU A 233 21.84 10.70 -7.21
N ASP A 234 21.82 11.83 -6.50
CA ASP A 234 20.85 12.91 -6.75
C ASP A 234 20.93 13.41 -8.20
N GLU A 235 22.14 13.49 -8.77
CA GLU A 235 22.35 13.88 -10.18
C GLU A 235 21.71 12.89 -11.17
N VAL A 236 21.83 11.59 -10.90
CA VAL A 236 21.23 10.54 -11.73
C VAL A 236 19.71 10.61 -11.66
N LEU A 237 19.15 10.83 -10.47
CA LEU A 237 17.71 10.97 -10.27
C LEU A 237 17.15 12.21 -10.97
N GLN A 238 17.80 13.36 -10.82
CA GLN A 238 17.40 14.61 -11.47
C GLN A 238 17.48 14.53 -12.99
N THR A 239 18.57 13.96 -13.53
CA THR A 239 18.74 13.77 -14.97
C THR A 239 17.64 12.89 -15.54
N PHE A 240 17.29 11.82 -14.82
CA PHE A 240 16.21 10.92 -15.21
C PHE A 240 14.85 11.63 -15.25
N GLN A 241 14.48 12.35 -14.18
CA GLN A 241 13.22 13.11 -14.12
C GLN A 241 13.12 14.19 -15.21
N ASN A 242 14.21 14.90 -15.49
CA ASN A 242 14.26 15.93 -16.54
C ASN A 242 14.07 15.34 -17.94
N ASN A 243 14.66 14.18 -18.21
CA ASN A 243 14.50 13.50 -19.49
C ASN A 243 13.08 12.96 -19.68
N SER A 244 12.49 12.38 -18.62
CA SER A 244 11.11 11.88 -18.65
C SER A 244 10.09 13.00 -18.90
N THR A 245 10.32 14.20 -18.36
CA THR A 245 9.44 15.37 -18.59
C THR A 245 9.66 16.06 -19.94
N SER A 246 10.89 16.04 -20.48
CA SER A 246 11.18 16.60 -21.81
C SER A 246 10.57 15.76 -22.94
N SER A 247 10.57 14.43 -22.83
CA SER A 247 9.99 13.54 -23.83
C SER A 247 8.46 13.68 -23.96
N SER A 248 7.77 14.12 -22.90
CA SER A 248 6.32 14.38 -22.91
C SER A 248 5.93 15.67 -23.66
N LYS A 249 6.84 16.61 -23.91
CA LYS A 249 6.52 17.90 -24.56
C LYS A 249 6.66 17.90 -26.07
N THR A 250 7.16 16.82 -26.66
CA THR A 250 7.44 16.71 -28.11
C THR A 250 6.55 15.70 -28.85
N ALA A 251 5.48 15.22 -28.22
CA ALA A 251 4.48 14.33 -28.82
C ALA A 251 3.19 15.08 -29.19
#